data_AF-F3FVD4-F1
#
_entry.id   AF-F3FVD4-F1
#
_cell.length_a   1.000
_cell.length_b   1.000
_cell.length_c   1.000
_cell.angle_alpha   90.00
_cell.angle_beta   90.00
_cell.angle_gamma   90.00
#
_symmetry.space_group_name_H-M   'P 1'
#
loop_
_entity.id
_entity.type
_entity.pdbx_description
1 polymer ?
#
loop_
_entity_poly.entity_id
_entity_poly.type
_entity_poly.pdbx_seq_one_letter_code
_entity_poly.pdbx_strand_id
1 'polypeptide(L)'
;ALIASLTGQGFPVLDLTDNELAKLHIRHMVGGHAERVNDEVVLRFEFPERPGALFNFLNRLGGRWTISMFHYRNHGAADGRVVAGLVVPEDERHLVGAALDEIGYRYWDESENPAYRLFLG
;
A
#
# COMPACT_ATOMS: atom_id res chain seq x y z
N ALA A 1 9.26 -26.87 -4.99
CA ALA A 1 8.63 -28.01 -5.70
C ALA A 1 7.45 -27.56 -6.57
N LEU A 2 6.44 -26.87 -6.02
CA LEU A 2 5.25 -26.44 -6.76
C LEU A 2 5.54 -25.47 -7.92
N ILE A 3 6.28 -24.39 -7.66
CA ILE A 3 6.59 -23.35 -8.67
C ILE A 3 7.31 -23.93 -9.89
N ALA A 4 8.34 -24.76 -9.65
CA ALA A 4 9.09 -25.41 -10.72
C ALA A 4 8.22 -26.35 -11.56
N SER A 5 7.27 -27.07 -10.93
CA SER A 5 6.34 -27.95 -11.63
C SER A 5 5.40 -27.18 -12.56
N LEU A 6 4.82 -26.07 -12.06
CA LEU A 6 3.91 -25.23 -12.85
C LEU A 6 4.65 -24.57 -14.02
N THR A 7 5.84 -24.04 -13.77
CA THR A 7 6.68 -23.41 -14.80
C THR A 7 7.12 -24.42 -15.86
N GLY A 8 7.49 -25.65 -15.44
CA GLY A 8 7.85 -26.74 -16.36
C GLY A 8 6.70 -27.21 -17.25
N GLN A 9 5.45 -26.95 -16.86
CA GLN A 9 4.25 -27.18 -17.66
C GLN A 9 3.85 -25.97 -18.52
N GLY A 10 4.64 -24.89 -18.51
CA GLY A 10 4.38 -23.68 -19.30
C GLY A 10 3.40 -22.70 -18.66
N PHE A 11 3.01 -22.89 -17.40
CA PHE A 11 2.17 -21.92 -16.70
C PHE A 11 3.04 -20.76 -16.17
N PRO A 12 2.67 -19.49 -16.44
CA PRO A 12 3.33 -18.36 -15.81
C PRO A 12 3.03 -18.35 -14.31
N VAL A 13 4.08 -18.16 -13.50
CA VAL A 13 3.97 -18.12 -12.04
C VAL A 13 4.62 -16.85 -11.53
N LEU A 14 3.88 -16.13 -10.69
CA LEU A 14 4.41 -15.04 -9.87
C LEU A 14 4.45 -15.52 -8.43
N ASP A 15 5.65 -15.56 -7.84
CA ASP A 15 5.83 -15.92 -6.44
C ASP A 15 5.60 -14.69 -5.55
N LEU A 16 4.63 -14.79 -4.64
CA LEU A 16 4.27 -13.75 -3.68
C LEU A 16 4.53 -14.20 -2.23
N THR A 17 5.27 -15.29 -2.00
CA THR A 17 5.54 -15.82 -0.64
C THR A 17 6.11 -14.76 0.31
N ASP A 18 7.01 -13.91 -0.17
CA ASP A 18 7.64 -12.85 0.64
C ASP A 18 7.03 -11.46 0.41
N ASN A 19 5.88 -11.38 -0.25
CA ASN A 19 5.21 -10.11 -0.52
C ASN A 19 4.31 -9.69 0.66
N GLU A 20 4.81 -8.78 1.50
CA GLU A 20 4.08 -8.30 2.68
C GLU A 20 2.78 -7.56 2.33
N LEU A 21 2.76 -6.79 1.24
CA LEU A 21 1.55 -6.12 0.77
C LEU A 21 0.44 -7.13 0.44
N ALA A 22 0.79 -8.21 -0.28
CA ALA A 22 -0.13 -9.28 -0.61
C ALA A 22 -0.65 -10.01 0.64
N LYS A 23 0.26 -10.35 1.57
CA LYS A 23 -0.05 -11.13 2.78
C LYS A 23 -0.86 -10.35 3.82
N LEU A 24 -0.59 -9.06 3.98
CA LEU A 24 -1.14 -8.27 5.08
C LEU A 24 -2.33 -7.42 4.68
N HIS A 25 -2.38 -6.96 3.42
CA HIS A 25 -3.40 -6.03 2.95
C HIS A 25 -4.25 -6.63 1.83
N ILE A 26 -3.70 -6.85 0.63
CA ILE A 26 -4.51 -7.11 -0.59
C ILE A 26 -5.48 -8.28 -0.41
N ARG A 27 -5.07 -9.41 0.17
CA ARG A 27 -5.94 -10.58 0.39
C ARG A 27 -7.15 -10.34 1.31
N HIS A 28 -7.19 -9.21 2.00
CA HIS A 28 -8.27 -8.80 2.91
C HIS A 28 -9.06 -7.61 2.39
N MET A 29 -8.62 -7.00 1.28
CA MET A 29 -9.28 -5.87 0.67
C MET A 29 -10.42 -6.35 -0.23
N VAL A 30 -11.54 -5.65 -0.16
CA VAL A 30 -12.64 -5.79 -1.09
C VAL A 30 -12.50 -4.67 -2.11
N GLY A 31 -12.39 -5.00 -3.38
CA GLY A 31 -12.15 -4.05 -4.46
C GLY A 31 -11.64 -4.72 -5.72
N GLY A 32 -11.00 -3.92 -6.58
CA GLY A 32 -10.40 -4.32 -7.83
C GLY A 32 -9.83 -3.09 -8.54
N HIS A 33 -9.40 -3.28 -9.78
CA HIS A 33 -8.88 -2.22 -10.64
C HIS A 33 -9.82 -1.02 -10.75
N ALA A 34 -9.26 0.17 -10.56
CA ALA A 34 -10.00 1.43 -10.65
C ALA A 34 -9.60 2.22 -11.91
N GLU A 35 -10.30 2.01 -13.03
CA GLU A 35 -10.00 2.63 -14.33
C GLU A 35 -9.92 4.17 -14.33
N ARG A 36 -10.47 4.83 -13.30
CA ARG A 36 -10.55 6.29 -13.21
C ARG A 36 -9.52 6.89 -12.25
N VAL A 37 -8.70 6.06 -11.61
CA VAL A 37 -7.62 6.51 -10.73
C VAL A 37 -6.33 6.42 -11.51
N ASN A 38 -5.93 7.54 -12.10
CA ASN A 38 -4.61 7.70 -12.70
C ASN A 38 -3.67 8.32 -11.66
N ASP A 39 -2.37 8.07 -11.79
CA ASP A 39 -1.33 8.67 -10.92
C ASP A 39 -1.45 8.31 -9.43
N GLU A 40 -1.87 7.08 -9.14
CA GLU A 40 -1.90 6.57 -7.77
C GLU A 40 -0.47 6.30 -7.27
N VAL A 41 -0.15 6.89 -6.11
CA VAL A 41 1.02 6.52 -5.32
C VAL A 41 0.54 5.63 -4.18
N VAL A 42 1.07 4.41 -4.13
CA VAL A 42 0.70 3.42 -3.12
C VAL A 42 1.76 3.35 -2.05
N LEU A 43 1.36 3.61 -0.81
CA LEU A 43 2.26 3.69 0.32
C LEU A 43 1.81 2.72 1.41
N ARG A 44 2.76 1.94 1.93
CA ARG A 44 2.58 1.15 3.15
C ARG A 44 3.25 1.85 4.31
N PHE A 45 2.60 1.88 5.47
CA PHE A 45 3.09 2.52 6.69
C PHE A 45 3.09 1.55 7.86
N GLU A 46 4.06 1.75 8.74
CA GLU A 46 4.13 1.16 10.07
C GLU A 46 4.25 2.30 11.09
N PHE A 47 3.36 2.30 12.08
CA PHE A 47 3.42 3.26 13.18
C PHE A 47 3.08 2.61 14.52
N PRO A 48 3.67 3.10 15.62
CA PRO A 48 3.36 2.60 16.95
C PRO A 48 1.89 2.87 17.26
N GLU A 49 1.17 1.81 17.63
CA GLU A 49 -0.26 1.89 17.92
C GLU A 49 -0.45 2.65 19.25
N ARG A 50 -1.18 3.77 19.17
CA ARG A 50 -1.56 4.58 20.33
C ARG A 50 -2.91 5.23 20.06
N PRO A 51 -3.69 5.57 21.11
CA PRO A 51 -4.98 6.24 20.93
C PRO A 51 -4.86 7.46 20.01
N GLY A 52 -5.65 7.48 18.93
CA GLY A 52 -5.68 8.57 17.95
C GLY A 52 -4.58 8.54 16.88
N ALA A 53 -3.69 7.55 16.85
CA ALA A 53 -2.60 7.48 15.86
C ALA A 53 -3.13 7.50 14.41
N LEU A 54 -4.13 6.68 14.11
CA LEU A 54 -4.76 6.61 12.80
C LEU A 54 -5.42 7.93 12.38
N PHE A 55 -6.17 8.56 13.29
CA PHE A 55 -6.82 9.85 13.00
C PHE A 55 -5.78 10.95 12.74
N ASN A 56 -4.73 11.02 13.55
CA ASN A 56 -3.62 11.96 13.34
C ASN A 56 -2.89 11.70 12.02
N PHE A 57 -2.71 10.44 11.63
CA PHE A 57 -2.16 10.06 10.34
C PHE A 57 -3.03 10.55 9.18
N LEU A 58 -4.34 10.27 9.21
CA LEU A 58 -5.27 10.70 8.17
C LEU A 58 -5.36 12.22 8.05
N ASN A 59 -5.32 12.97 9.15
CA ASN A 59 -5.33 14.44 9.10
C ASN A 59 -4.07 15.02 8.45
N ARG A 60 -2.92 14.38 8.64
CA ARG A 60 -1.66 14.82 8.00
C ARG A 60 -1.63 14.47 6.51
N LEU A 61 -2.13 13.29 6.15
CA LEU A 61 -2.07 12.78 4.78
C LEU A 61 -3.21 13.30 3.90
N GLY A 62 -4.45 13.22 4.38
CA GLY A 62 -5.67 13.58 3.64
C GLY A 62 -5.90 15.07 3.46
N GLY A 63 -5.06 15.93 4.06
CA GLY A 63 -5.13 17.38 3.88
C GLY A 63 -4.57 17.88 2.54
N ARG A 64 -3.77 17.06 1.84
CA ARG A 64 -3.09 17.45 0.58
C ARG A 64 -3.59 16.68 -0.63
N TRP A 65 -3.71 15.36 -0.51
CA TRP A 65 -4.09 14.48 -1.61
C TRP A 65 -5.32 13.65 -1.28
N THR A 66 -6.04 13.24 -2.33
CA THR A 66 -7.21 12.38 -2.18
C THR A 66 -6.75 10.95 -1.90
N ILE A 67 -7.31 10.34 -0.85
CA ILE A 67 -7.11 8.93 -0.55
C ILE A 67 -8.09 8.12 -1.40
N SER A 68 -7.57 7.41 -2.40
CA SER A 68 -8.34 6.53 -3.31
C SER A 68 -8.50 5.11 -2.75
N MET A 69 -7.53 4.66 -1.97
CA MET A 69 -7.50 3.33 -1.39
C MET A 69 -7.02 3.39 0.06
N PHE A 70 -7.63 2.62 0.96
CA PHE A 70 -7.21 2.57 2.36
C PHE A 70 -7.47 1.20 2.99
N HIS A 71 -6.46 0.62 3.63
CA HIS A 71 -6.60 -0.58 4.44
C HIS A 71 -5.74 -0.50 5.69
N TYR A 72 -6.38 -0.57 6.86
CA TYR A 72 -5.72 -0.60 8.16
C TYR A 72 -5.85 -1.98 8.79
N ARG A 73 -4.76 -2.44 9.41
CA ARG A 73 -4.76 -3.63 10.24
C ARG A 73 -3.92 -3.41 11.49
N ASN A 74 -4.53 -3.68 12.63
CA ASN A 74 -3.82 -3.76 13.90
C ASN A 74 -3.03 -5.08 13.93
N HIS A 75 -1.71 -5.01 14.11
CA HIS A 75 -0.84 -6.18 14.21
C HIS A 75 -0.35 -6.34 15.65
N GLY A 76 -1.28 -6.71 16.55
CA GLY A 76 -0.97 -6.94 17.95
C GLY A 76 -0.73 -5.64 18.74
N ALA A 77 -0.30 -5.77 19.99
CA ALA A 77 -0.33 -4.68 20.96
C ALA A 77 0.66 -3.52 20.71
N ALA A 78 1.46 -3.55 19.64
CA ALA A 78 2.57 -2.60 19.45
C ALA A 78 2.48 -1.76 18.17
N ASP A 79 2.15 -2.36 17.02
CA ASP A 79 2.29 -1.68 15.72
C ASP A 79 1.03 -1.79 14.85
N GLY A 80 0.58 -0.63 14.36
CA GLY A 80 -0.45 -0.50 13.34
C GLY A 80 0.16 -0.52 11.95
N ARG A 81 -0.48 -1.24 11.01
CA ARG A 81 -0.08 -1.28 9.60
C ARG A 81 -1.16 -0.68 8.73
N VAL A 82 -0.76 0.22 7.84
CA VAL A 82 -1.66 0.89 6.88
C VAL A 82 -1.13 0.72 5.49
N VAL A 83 -2.03 0.51 4.53
CA VAL A 83 -1.78 0.79 3.11
C VAL A 83 -2.74 1.88 2.68
N ALA A 84 -2.23 2.87 1.98
CA ALA A 84 -3.01 3.95 1.39
C ALA A 84 -2.59 4.18 -0.06
N GLY A 85 -3.58 4.32 -0.95
CA GLY A 85 -3.40 4.86 -2.29
C GLY A 85 -3.74 6.34 -2.26
N LEU A 86 -2.87 7.16 -2.83
CA LEU A 86 -3.02 8.61 -2.94
C LEU A 86 -3.03 9.01 -4.40
N VAL A 87 -4.03 9.79 -4.79
CA VAL A 87 -4.05 10.41 -6.11
C VAL A 87 -3.19 11.66 -6.05
N VAL A 88 -1.99 11.59 -6.64
CA VAL A 88 -1.01 12.67 -6.61
C VAL A 88 -0.77 13.15 -8.04
N PRO A 89 -1.16 14.40 -8.38
CA PRO A 89 -0.84 14.99 -9.68
C PRO A 89 0.65 14.88 -10.00
N GLU A 90 0.98 14.63 -11.26
CA GLU A 90 2.37 14.42 -11.70
C GLU A 90 3.31 15.57 -11.28
N ASP A 91 2.82 16.81 -11.39
CA ASP A 91 3.55 18.02 -11.01
C ASP A 91 3.74 18.17 -9.50
N GLU A 92 2.98 17.44 -8.66
CA GLU A 92 3.10 17.44 -7.20
C GLU A 92 3.86 16.25 -6.63
N ARG A 93 4.18 15.21 -7.43
CA ARG A 93 4.85 13.99 -6.95
C ARG A 93 6.15 14.27 -6.19
N HIS A 94 6.88 15.32 -6.56
CA HIS A 94 8.11 15.74 -5.90
C HIS A 94 7.91 16.19 -4.44
N LEU A 95 6.67 16.51 -4.04
CA LEU A 95 6.31 16.92 -2.68
C LEU A 95 6.03 15.74 -1.75
N VAL A 96 5.79 14.54 -2.30
CA VAL A 96 5.40 13.35 -1.52
C VAL A 96 6.46 13.01 -0.48
N GLY A 97 7.74 12.96 -0.86
CA GLY A 97 8.82 12.64 0.07
C GLY A 97 8.86 13.57 1.29
N ALA A 98 8.80 14.88 1.05
CA ALA A 98 8.80 15.88 2.12
C ALA A 98 7.58 15.76 3.05
N ALA A 99 6.41 15.43 2.51
CA ALA A 99 5.20 15.22 3.31
C ALA A 99 5.32 13.96 4.20
N LEU A 100 5.93 12.89 3.69
CA LEU A 100 6.16 11.65 4.44
C LEU A 100 7.21 11.85 5.55
N ASP A 101 8.26 12.62 5.28
CA ASP A 101 9.27 12.99 6.28
C ASP A 101 8.64 13.78 7.44
N GLU A 102 7.70 14.68 7.15
CA GLU A 102 6.96 15.45 8.18
C GLU A 102 6.04 14.54 9.02
N ILE A 103 5.47 13.50 8.42
CA ILE A 103 4.66 12.50 9.13
C ILE A 103 5.54 11.71 10.12
N GLY A 104 6.77 11.37 9.71
CA GLY A 104 7.79 10.76 10.58
C GLY A 104 7.52 9.30 10.93
N TYR A 105 6.69 8.60 10.14
CA TYR A 105 6.46 7.16 10.28
C TYR A 105 7.22 6.39 9.22
N ARG A 106 7.54 5.13 9.55
CA ARG A 106 8.20 4.26 8.58
C ARG A 106 7.23 3.97 7.44
N TYR A 107 7.72 4.09 6.22
CA TYR A 107 6.91 3.83 5.03
C TYR A 107 7.70 3.08 3.95
N TRP A 108 6.96 2.54 2.98
CA TRP A 108 7.46 1.93 1.77
C TRP A 108 6.61 2.40 0.60
N ASP A 109 7.27 2.70 -0.51
CA ASP A 109 6.61 2.84 -1.81
C ASP A 109 6.32 1.45 -2.37
N GLU A 110 5.04 1.18 -2.58
CA GLU A 110 4.51 -0.08 -3.08
C GLU A 110 3.85 0.11 -4.46
N SER A 111 4.01 1.27 -5.10
CA SER A 111 3.38 1.59 -6.40
C SER A 111 3.83 0.65 -7.51
N GLU A 112 5.05 0.14 -7.41
CA GLU A 112 5.64 -0.85 -8.33
C GLU A 112 5.41 -2.30 -7.88
N ASN A 113 4.74 -2.53 -6.75
CA ASN A 113 4.56 -3.87 -6.20
C ASN A 113 3.70 -4.73 -7.16
N PRO A 114 4.18 -5.91 -7.57
CA PRO A 114 3.47 -6.72 -8.56
C PRO A 114 2.12 -7.23 -8.04
N ALA A 115 1.97 -7.45 -6.73
CA ALA A 115 0.67 -7.82 -6.17
C ALA A 115 -0.35 -6.69 -6.31
N TYR A 116 0.07 -5.43 -6.10
CA TYR A 116 -0.81 -4.28 -6.32
C TYR A 116 -1.27 -4.22 -7.79
N ARG A 117 -0.32 -4.27 -8.74
CA ARG A 117 -0.62 -4.26 -10.19
C ARG A 117 -1.46 -5.43 -10.68
N LEU A 118 -1.38 -6.59 -10.03
CA LEU A 118 -2.20 -7.73 -10.43
C LEU A 118 -3.67 -7.55 -10.04
N PHE A 119 -3.92 -6.96 -8.86
CA PHE A 119 -5.24 -7.02 -8.23
C PHE A 119 -5.98 -5.68 -8.15
N LEU A 120 -5.27 -4.55 -8.14
CA LEU A 120 -5.82 -3.24 -7.78
C LEU A 120 -5.41 -2.06 -8.67
N GLY A 121 -4.20 -2.08 -9.26
CA GLY A 121 -3.63 -0.99 -10.06
C GLY A 121 -3.48 -1.28 -11.55
#